data_AF-A0A5K7WT78-F1
#
_entry.id   AF-A0A5K7WT78-F1
#
_cell.length_a   1.000
_cell.length_b   1.000
_cell.length_c   1.000
_cell.angle_alpha   90.00
_cell.angle_beta   90.00
_cell.angle_gamma   90.00
#
_symmetry.space_group_name_H-M   'P 1'
#
loop_
_entity.id
_entity.type
_entity.pdbx_description
1 polymer ?
#
loop_
_entity_poly.entity_id
_entity_poly.type
_entity_poly.pdbx_seq_one_letter_code
_entity_poly.pdbx_strand_id
1 'polypeptide(L)'
;MTYRPVQNYRGNEADLPQLMAGEIGVTTDTRKLFFGAGGNQEVARVGYVPTMTTADIDYYVAPDGSDETGDGSETKPFKMIQHALDLIPDIIKHNVTINLAPGATFSESIILAYKFGGGITIKSSDKSTINGSGLFRRIISNLILENLDFVLQETITDHGVLSFGGCSTIGVLNTTVNGNEKDITAFYFAGGSHGEVSTSSSALNCKHVIFCTGQSSIFVYDMGPGSGNTGTGLVAQNGIIYKGASGFPSAETAESQSLGGQIFN
;
A
#
# COMPACT_ATOMS: atom_id res chain seq x y z
N MET A 1 -41.34 39.36 -23.73
CA MET A 1 -40.27 38.43 -23.34
C MET A 1 -39.06 39.24 -22.93
N THR A 2 -38.67 39.16 -21.66
CA THR A 2 -37.47 39.81 -21.15
C THR A 2 -36.29 38.90 -21.48
N TYR A 3 -35.38 39.36 -22.35
CA TYR A 3 -34.18 38.62 -22.71
C TYR A 3 -33.20 38.68 -21.54
N ARG A 4 -32.92 37.53 -20.90
CA ARG A 4 -31.81 37.39 -19.98
C ARG A 4 -30.61 36.85 -20.76
N PRO A 5 -29.44 37.49 -20.72
CA PRO A 5 -28.24 36.97 -21.36
C PRO A 5 -27.87 35.60 -20.81
N VAL A 6 -27.36 34.70 -21.67
CA VAL A 6 -26.76 33.43 -21.24
C VAL A 6 -25.60 33.73 -20.30
N GLN A 7 -25.60 33.08 -19.14
CA GLN A 7 -24.54 33.22 -18.14
C GLN A 7 -23.69 31.95 -18.07
N ASN A 8 -22.42 32.15 -17.76
CA ASN A 8 -21.48 31.07 -17.46
C ASN A 8 -21.16 31.12 -15.97
N TYR A 9 -21.24 29.97 -15.30
CA TYR A 9 -21.03 29.86 -13.86
C TYR A 9 -19.77 29.06 -13.54
N ARG A 10 -19.10 29.42 -12.45
CA ARG A 10 -17.94 28.69 -11.91
C ARG A 10 -17.98 28.69 -10.39
N GLY A 11 -17.76 27.54 -9.75
CA GLY A 11 -17.78 27.43 -8.28
C GLY A 11 -17.77 25.99 -7.79
N ASN A 12 -18.18 25.75 -6.55
CA ASN A 12 -18.40 24.37 -6.06
C ASN A 12 -19.69 23.78 -6.64
N GLU A 13 -19.78 22.46 -6.75
CA GLU A 13 -20.96 21.79 -7.31
C GLU A 13 -22.22 22.05 -6.47
N ALA A 14 -22.09 22.03 -5.14
CA ALA A 14 -23.20 22.30 -4.23
C ALA A 14 -23.75 23.73 -4.32
N ASP A 15 -22.91 24.68 -4.75
CA ASP A 15 -23.24 26.10 -4.85
C ASP A 15 -23.65 26.50 -6.29
N LEU A 16 -23.61 25.56 -7.24
CA LEU A 16 -23.93 25.84 -8.63
C LEU A 16 -25.44 26.12 -8.77
N PRO A 17 -25.86 27.27 -9.29
CA PRO A 17 -27.27 27.55 -9.48
C PRO A 17 -27.89 26.59 -10.50
N GLN A 18 -29.21 26.50 -10.52
CA GLN A 18 -29.91 25.77 -11.57
C GLN A 18 -29.73 26.49 -12.91
N LEU A 19 -29.00 25.84 -13.82
CA LEU A 19 -28.68 26.31 -15.16
C LEU A 19 -29.92 26.24 -16.06
N MET A 20 -30.21 27.35 -16.74
CA MET A 20 -31.21 27.43 -17.79
C MET A 20 -30.71 26.83 -19.10
N ALA A 21 -31.63 26.55 -20.03
CA ALA A 21 -31.31 26.03 -21.36
C ALA A 21 -30.20 26.86 -22.05
N GLY A 22 -29.07 26.23 -22.34
CA GLY A 22 -27.92 26.87 -23.01
C GLY A 22 -26.91 27.56 -22.09
N GLU A 23 -27.14 27.61 -20.77
CA GLU A 23 -26.13 28.04 -19.80
C GLU A 23 -25.12 26.93 -19.51
N ILE A 24 -23.91 27.33 -19.13
CA ILE A 24 -22.79 26.45 -18.83
C ILE A 24 -22.34 26.67 -17.40
N GLY A 25 -22.07 25.60 -16.66
CA GLY A 25 -21.45 25.64 -15.35
C GLY A 25 -20.19 24.78 -15.29
N VAL A 26 -19.13 25.28 -14.67
CA VAL A 26 -17.91 24.51 -14.42
C VAL A 26 -17.65 24.45 -12.92
N THR A 27 -17.50 23.25 -12.37
CA THR A 27 -17.21 23.09 -10.94
C THR A 27 -15.71 23.00 -10.71
N THR A 28 -15.21 23.67 -9.66
CA THR A 28 -13.78 23.68 -9.33
C THR A 28 -13.37 22.55 -8.40
N ASP A 29 -14.28 22.13 -7.52
CA ASP A 29 -14.14 21.01 -6.59
C ASP A 29 -14.24 19.67 -7.31
N THR A 30 -15.29 19.45 -8.09
CA THR A 30 -15.54 18.17 -8.78
C THR A 30 -15.05 18.14 -10.22
N ARG A 31 -14.57 19.28 -10.74
CA ARG A 31 -14.02 19.43 -12.10
C ARG A 31 -14.98 18.94 -13.19
N LYS A 32 -16.28 19.15 -12.98
CA LYS A 32 -17.35 18.80 -13.91
C LYS A 32 -17.75 20.02 -14.74
N LEU A 33 -18.24 19.73 -15.94
CA LEU A 33 -18.90 20.65 -16.84
C LEU A 33 -20.38 20.28 -16.89
N PHE A 34 -21.24 21.26 -16.66
CA PHE A 34 -22.68 21.16 -16.73
C PHE A 34 -23.22 22.02 -17.87
N PHE A 35 -24.25 21.53 -18.55
CA PHE A 35 -25.12 22.34 -19.40
C PHE A 35 -26.53 22.37 -18.83
N GLY A 36 -27.16 23.53 -18.90
CA GLY A 36 -28.58 23.65 -18.57
C GLY A 36 -29.43 23.07 -19.70
N ALA A 37 -30.27 22.10 -19.35
CA ALA A 37 -31.26 21.49 -20.24
C ALA A 37 -32.52 21.08 -19.45
N GLY A 38 -33.11 22.04 -18.73
CA GLY A 38 -34.17 21.79 -17.74
C GLY A 38 -33.66 21.47 -16.34
N GLY A 39 -32.37 21.71 -16.09
CA GLY A 39 -31.63 21.39 -14.88
C GLY A 39 -30.14 21.24 -15.21
N ASN A 40 -29.30 21.06 -14.19
CA ASN A 40 -27.86 20.90 -14.35
C ASN A 40 -27.58 19.48 -14.88
N GLN A 41 -27.30 19.35 -16.18
CA GLN A 41 -26.88 18.08 -16.75
C GLN A 41 -25.36 18.03 -16.84
N GLU A 42 -24.74 17.09 -16.14
CA GLU A 42 -23.30 16.81 -16.30
C GLU A 42 -23.05 16.29 -17.72
N VAL A 43 -22.15 16.95 -18.45
CA VAL A 43 -21.84 16.59 -19.84
C VAL A 43 -20.40 16.14 -20.04
N ALA A 44 -19.52 16.51 -19.11
CA ALA A 44 -18.13 16.13 -19.10
C ALA A 44 -17.60 16.30 -17.68
N ARG A 45 -16.64 15.47 -17.33
CA ARG A 45 -15.83 15.64 -16.13
C ARG A 45 -14.38 15.54 -16.55
N VAL A 46 -13.52 16.39 -15.99
CA VAL A 46 -12.08 16.11 -16.07
C VAL A 46 -11.91 14.76 -15.36
N GLY A 47 -11.41 13.78 -16.09
CA GLY A 47 -11.10 12.47 -15.52
C GLY A 47 -10.09 12.61 -14.38
N TYR A 48 -9.83 11.51 -13.69
CA TYR A 48 -8.75 11.47 -12.72
C TYR A 48 -7.44 11.98 -13.35
N VAL A 49 -6.87 13.03 -12.75
CA VAL A 49 -5.58 13.59 -13.15
C VAL A 49 -4.58 13.17 -12.10
N PRO A 50 -3.59 12.32 -12.45
CA PRO A 50 -2.55 11.93 -11.52
C PRO A 50 -1.88 13.16 -10.90
N THR A 51 -1.71 13.14 -9.59
CA THR A 51 -1.00 14.20 -8.87
C THR A 51 0.45 13.82 -8.64
N MET A 52 1.31 14.81 -8.36
CA MET A 52 2.72 14.55 -8.09
C MET A 52 3.18 15.27 -6.83
N THR A 53 4.12 14.67 -6.11
CA THR A 53 4.80 15.31 -4.98
C THR A 53 5.56 16.55 -5.45
N THR A 54 5.48 17.65 -4.70
CA THR A 54 6.22 18.90 -4.96
C THR A 54 7.43 19.11 -4.05
N ALA A 55 7.55 18.33 -2.97
CA ALA A 55 8.68 18.24 -2.06
C ALA A 55 8.67 16.85 -1.39
N ASP A 56 9.68 16.56 -0.56
CA ASP A 56 9.66 15.39 0.33
C ASP A 56 8.43 15.46 1.26
N ILE A 57 7.88 14.29 1.59
CA ILE A 57 6.74 14.15 2.49
C ILE A 57 7.17 13.32 3.69
N ASP A 58 7.03 13.88 4.88
CA ASP A 58 7.18 13.15 6.14
C ASP A 58 5.86 13.23 6.90
N TYR A 59 5.13 12.13 6.91
CA TYR A 59 3.92 11.98 7.72
C TYR A 59 4.19 11.19 8.98
N TYR A 60 3.53 11.58 10.06
CA TYR A 60 3.55 10.94 11.36
C TYR A 60 2.17 10.39 11.68
N VAL A 61 2.13 9.17 12.18
CA VAL A 61 0.88 8.45 12.51
C VAL A 61 0.96 7.91 13.93
N ALA A 62 -0.04 8.20 14.75
CA ALA A 62 -0.10 7.77 16.14
C ALA A 62 -1.55 7.39 16.55
N PRO A 63 -1.76 6.40 17.44
CA PRO A 63 -3.12 5.98 17.85
C PRO A 63 -3.98 7.09 18.47
N ASP A 64 -3.34 8.11 19.08
CA ASP A 64 -3.96 9.29 19.68
C ASP A 64 -4.02 10.51 18.73
N GLY A 65 -3.59 10.35 17.48
CA GLY A 65 -3.74 11.34 16.42
C GLY A 65 -5.20 11.51 15.94
N SER A 66 -5.38 12.30 14.88
CA SER A 66 -6.69 12.55 14.25
C SER A 66 -6.56 12.68 12.74
N ASP A 67 -7.43 12.02 11.99
CA ASP A 67 -7.47 12.14 10.52
C ASP A 67 -8.32 13.35 10.07
N GLU A 68 -9.08 13.96 10.99
CA GLU A 68 -9.89 15.15 10.74
C GLU A 68 -9.14 16.45 11.03
N THR A 69 -8.26 16.43 12.05
CA THR A 69 -7.58 17.62 12.56
C THR A 69 -6.06 17.51 12.61
N GLY A 70 -5.51 16.30 12.46
CA GLY A 70 -4.09 16.11 12.25
C GLY A 70 -3.66 16.65 10.89
N ASP A 71 -2.45 17.17 10.81
CA ASP A 71 -1.83 17.64 9.56
C ASP A 71 -0.69 16.73 9.10
N GLY A 72 -0.49 15.61 9.81
CA GLY A 72 0.56 14.64 9.53
C GLY A 72 1.92 15.05 10.07
N SER A 73 2.06 16.19 10.74
CA SER A 73 3.29 16.53 11.45
C SER A 73 3.46 15.71 12.73
N GLU A 74 4.68 15.63 13.26
CA GLU A 74 4.98 14.95 14.52
C GLU A 74 4.13 15.47 15.70
N THR A 75 3.82 16.77 15.72
CA THR A 75 3.01 17.39 16.79
C THR A 75 1.50 17.22 16.61
N LYS A 76 1.06 16.87 15.40
CA LYS A 76 -0.36 16.66 15.05
C LYS A 76 -0.47 15.48 14.08
N PRO A 77 -0.12 14.27 14.55
CA PRO A 77 -0.07 13.09 13.69
C PRO A 77 -1.46 12.70 13.21
N PHE A 78 -1.50 11.99 12.09
CA PHE A 78 -2.68 11.27 11.67
C PHE A 78 -2.96 10.10 12.62
N LYS A 79 -4.20 9.62 12.61
CA LYS A 79 -4.61 8.48 13.43
C LYS A 79 -4.41 7.15 12.72
N MET A 80 -4.81 7.08 11.45
CA MET A 80 -4.75 5.87 10.65
C MET A 80 -3.57 5.90 9.68
N ILE A 81 -2.91 4.76 9.51
CA ILE A 81 -1.86 4.58 8.51
C ILE A 81 -2.46 4.73 7.12
N GLN A 82 -3.64 4.13 6.89
CA GLN A 82 -4.32 4.22 5.60
C GLN A 82 -4.62 5.67 5.19
N HIS A 83 -5.00 6.54 6.15
CA HIS A 83 -5.25 7.94 5.85
C HIS A 83 -3.99 8.62 5.30
N ALA A 84 -2.83 8.39 5.93
CA ALA A 84 -1.56 8.92 5.44
C ALA A 84 -1.21 8.39 4.04
N LEU A 85 -1.48 7.10 3.76
CA LEU A 85 -1.25 6.47 2.45
C LEU A 85 -2.16 7.05 1.35
N ASP A 86 -3.41 7.36 1.68
CA ASP A 86 -4.39 7.92 0.75
C ASP A 86 -4.03 9.35 0.31
N LEU A 87 -3.27 10.07 1.12
CA LEU A 87 -2.76 11.42 0.81
C LEU A 87 -1.51 11.41 -0.08
N ILE A 88 -0.89 10.25 -0.31
CA ILE A 88 0.30 10.14 -1.15
C ILE A 88 -0.08 10.35 -2.63
N PRO A 89 0.52 11.31 -3.35
CA PRO A 89 0.31 11.50 -4.78
C PRO A 89 0.65 10.27 -5.61
N ASP A 90 0.17 10.20 -6.85
CA ASP A 90 0.36 9.00 -7.69
C ASP A 90 1.76 8.94 -8.30
N ILE A 91 2.30 10.12 -8.62
CA ILE A 91 3.64 10.32 -9.15
C ILE A 91 4.55 10.83 -8.04
N ILE A 92 5.44 9.97 -7.59
CA ILE A 92 6.42 10.24 -6.54
C ILE A 92 7.67 10.81 -7.22
N LYS A 93 7.97 12.08 -7.02
CA LYS A 93 9.22 12.73 -7.48
C LYS A 93 10.25 12.89 -6.38
N HIS A 94 9.78 12.85 -5.14
CA HIS A 94 10.55 13.08 -3.91
C HIS A 94 10.38 11.88 -2.98
N ASN A 95 11.06 11.86 -1.85
CA ASN A 95 10.90 10.77 -0.88
C ASN A 95 9.61 10.95 -0.08
N VAL A 96 8.95 9.83 0.22
CA VAL A 96 7.78 9.80 1.11
C VAL A 96 8.09 8.87 2.27
N THR A 97 8.04 9.39 3.49
CA THR A 97 8.22 8.63 4.72
C THR A 97 6.96 8.70 5.57
N ILE A 98 6.45 7.54 5.98
CA ILE A 98 5.40 7.39 6.97
C ILE A 98 6.06 6.86 8.26
N ASN A 99 6.14 7.73 9.26
CA ASN A 99 6.71 7.44 10.57
C ASN A 99 5.59 7.05 11.53
N LEU A 100 5.60 5.81 11.99
CA LEU A 100 4.66 5.34 13.00
C LEU A 100 5.16 5.71 14.40
N ALA A 101 4.22 6.01 15.29
CA ALA A 101 4.51 6.17 16.70
C ALA A 101 5.27 4.92 17.22
N PRO A 102 6.39 5.08 17.93
CA PRO A 102 7.24 3.96 18.34
C PRO A 102 6.49 2.96 19.23
N GLY A 103 6.57 1.66 18.90
CA GLY A 103 5.94 0.58 19.68
C GLY A 103 4.41 0.60 19.68
N ALA A 104 3.79 1.44 18.85
CA ALA A 104 2.34 1.59 18.81
C ALA A 104 1.65 0.39 18.15
N THR A 105 0.36 0.24 18.42
CA THR A 105 -0.51 -0.76 17.78
C THR A 105 -1.61 -0.09 16.98
N PHE A 106 -1.73 -0.46 15.71
CA PHE A 106 -2.74 0.02 14.77
C PHE A 106 -3.66 -1.15 14.40
N SER A 107 -4.97 -0.98 14.57
CA SER A 107 -5.96 -2.03 14.25
C SER A 107 -6.61 -1.74 12.91
N GLU A 108 -5.83 -1.90 11.85
CA GLU A 108 -6.25 -1.68 10.46
C GLU A 108 -5.48 -2.61 9.51
N SER A 109 -6.04 -2.86 8.35
CA SER A 109 -5.33 -3.38 7.18
C SER A 109 -5.01 -2.20 6.25
N ILE A 110 -3.82 -2.21 5.64
CA ILE A 110 -3.34 -1.14 4.78
C ILE A 110 -3.26 -1.57 3.32
N ILE A 111 -3.60 -0.66 2.42
CA ILE A 111 -3.60 -0.86 0.98
C ILE A 111 -2.89 0.33 0.33
N LEU A 112 -1.90 0.03 -0.51
CA LEU A 112 -1.25 1.03 -1.34
C LEU A 112 -1.18 0.51 -2.77
N ALA A 113 -1.66 1.31 -3.72
CA ALA A 113 -1.64 0.92 -5.12
C ALA A 113 -1.34 2.09 -6.07
N TYR A 114 -0.85 1.73 -7.26
CA TYR A 114 -0.68 2.65 -8.39
C TYR A 114 0.22 3.85 -8.09
N LYS A 115 1.38 3.60 -7.49
CA LYS A 115 2.40 4.62 -7.22
C LYS A 115 3.59 4.45 -8.16
N PHE A 116 4.08 5.55 -8.70
CA PHE A 116 5.11 5.56 -9.74
C PHE A 116 6.21 6.58 -9.41
N GLY A 117 7.47 6.19 -9.51
CA GLY A 117 8.62 7.09 -9.38
C GLY A 117 9.51 6.81 -8.16
N GLY A 118 9.68 7.80 -7.30
CA GLY A 118 10.55 7.79 -6.11
C GLY A 118 10.15 6.79 -5.03
N GLY A 119 10.77 6.90 -3.85
CA GLY A 119 10.63 5.93 -2.76
C GLY A 119 9.53 6.26 -1.76
N ILE A 120 8.88 5.21 -1.25
CA ILE A 120 7.92 5.23 -0.16
C ILE A 120 8.46 4.32 0.95
N THR A 121 8.61 4.86 2.16
CA THR A 121 9.05 4.11 3.34
C THR A 121 7.98 4.18 4.42
N ILE A 122 7.57 3.04 4.96
CA ILE A 122 6.72 2.94 6.15
C ILE A 122 7.59 2.33 7.25
N LYS A 123 7.82 3.08 8.33
CA LYS A 123 8.76 2.66 9.37
C LYS A 123 8.34 3.08 10.77
N SER A 124 8.95 2.42 11.75
CA SER A 124 8.90 2.83 13.15
C SER A 124 10.29 2.79 13.76
N SER A 125 10.61 3.65 14.74
CA SER A 125 11.89 3.58 15.45
C SER A 125 11.92 2.44 16.46
N ASP A 126 10.80 2.16 17.11
CA ASP A 126 10.56 0.94 17.90
C ASP A 126 9.45 0.13 17.23
N LYS A 127 9.63 -1.19 17.17
CA LYS A 127 8.80 -2.07 16.37
C LYS A 127 7.31 -1.89 16.64
N SER A 128 6.56 -1.43 15.64
CA SER A 128 5.12 -1.13 15.79
C SER A 128 4.26 -2.22 15.18
N THR A 129 3.13 -2.52 15.81
CA THR A 129 2.22 -3.59 15.40
C THR A 129 1.09 -3.06 14.54
N ILE A 130 0.84 -3.73 13.41
CA ILE A 130 -0.32 -3.55 12.54
C ILE A 130 -1.16 -4.84 12.67
N ASN A 131 -2.27 -4.75 13.38
CA ASN A 131 -3.25 -5.82 13.57
C ASN A 131 -4.13 -5.99 12.32
N GLY A 132 -3.49 -6.33 11.21
CA GLY A 132 -4.13 -6.48 9.91
C GLY A 132 -3.14 -7.00 8.87
N SER A 133 -3.46 -6.73 7.60
CA SER A 133 -2.67 -7.11 6.44
C SER A 133 -2.14 -5.88 5.68
N GLY A 134 -1.16 -6.09 4.82
CA GLY A 134 -0.62 -5.09 3.93
C GLY A 134 -0.72 -5.53 2.47
N LEU A 135 -1.48 -4.78 1.67
CA LEU A 135 -1.70 -5.06 0.25
C LEU A 135 -1.06 -3.98 -0.63
N PHE A 136 -0.03 -4.37 -1.38
CA PHE A 136 0.75 -3.48 -2.22
C PHE A 136 0.64 -3.89 -3.69
N ARG A 137 0.10 -3.02 -4.54
CA ARG A 137 -0.16 -3.35 -5.95
C ARG A 137 0.34 -2.28 -6.91
N ARG A 138 1.13 -2.68 -7.90
CA ARG A 138 1.60 -1.79 -8.98
C ARG A 138 2.33 -0.58 -8.42
N ILE A 139 3.25 -0.84 -7.50
CA ILE A 139 4.17 0.15 -6.96
C ILE A 139 5.43 0.12 -7.81
N ILE A 140 5.49 1.00 -8.81
CA ILE A 140 6.65 1.19 -9.68
C ILE A 140 7.55 2.27 -9.07
N SER A 141 7.94 1.98 -7.83
CA SER A 141 8.62 2.84 -6.87
C SER A 141 9.40 1.94 -5.91
N ASN A 142 10.36 2.51 -5.18
CA ASN A 142 10.96 1.80 -4.05
C ASN A 142 9.93 1.77 -2.91
N LEU A 143 9.56 0.60 -2.42
CA LEU A 143 8.71 0.42 -1.24
C LEU A 143 9.53 -0.22 -0.14
N ILE A 144 9.65 0.44 1.01
CA ILE A 144 10.35 -0.10 2.18
C ILE A 144 9.37 -0.20 3.35
N LEU A 145 9.29 -1.38 3.94
CA LEU A 145 8.61 -1.67 5.19
C LEU A 145 9.68 -2.00 6.23
N GLU A 146 9.79 -1.20 7.29
CA GLU A 146 10.88 -1.31 8.25
C GLU A 146 10.38 -1.30 9.69
N ASN A 147 10.81 -2.29 10.48
CA ASN A 147 10.54 -2.37 11.92
C ASN A 147 9.02 -2.41 12.22
N LEU A 148 8.32 -3.30 11.52
CA LEU A 148 6.86 -3.48 11.64
C LEU A 148 6.52 -4.92 12.02
N ASP A 149 5.48 -5.10 12.81
CA ASP A 149 4.89 -6.41 13.08
C ASP A 149 3.48 -6.47 12.49
N PHE A 150 3.24 -7.33 11.50
CA PHE A 150 1.91 -7.58 10.98
C PHE A 150 1.30 -8.79 11.68
N VAL A 151 0.20 -8.61 12.40
CA VAL A 151 -0.50 -9.68 13.11
C VAL A 151 -1.90 -9.82 12.55
N LEU A 152 -2.14 -10.92 11.84
CA LEU A 152 -3.39 -11.11 11.11
C LEU A 152 -4.55 -11.45 12.08
N GLN A 153 -5.42 -10.48 12.36
CA GLN A 153 -6.60 -10.67 13.21
C GLN A 153 -7.84 -11.17 12.44
N GLU A 154 -7.92 -10.89 11.13
CA GLU A 154 -9.08 -11.24 10.28
C GLU A 154 -8.78 -12.30 9.21
N THR A 155 -9.81 -12.88 8.61
CA THR A 155 -9.64 -13.70 7.40
C THR A 155 -9.55 -12.77 6.21
N ILE A 156 -8.50 -12.92 5.41
CA ILE A 156 -8.30 -12.14 4.19
C ILE A 156 -8.57 -13.00 2.96
N THR A 157 -8.95 -12.34 1.87
CA THR A 157 -9.14 -12.96 0.54
C THR A 157 -7.89 -12.92 -0.31
N ASP A 158 -6.86 -12.19 0.11
CA ASP A 158 -5.56 -12.17 -0.57
C ASP A 158 -4.74 -13.41 -0.22
N HIS A 159 -3.64 -13.60 -0.94
CA HIS A 159 -2.79 -14.77 -0.88
C HIS A 159 -1.75 -14.72 0.24
N GLY A 160 -1.51 -13.55 0.84
CA GLY A 160 -0.59 -13.38 1.97
C GLY A 160 -0.92 -12.21 2.87
N VAL A 161 -0.38 -12.23 4.10
CA VAL A 161 -0.51 -11.12 5.08
C VAL A 161 0.15 -9.87 4.53
N LEU A 162 1.36 -10.01 3.98
CA LEU A 162 2.00 -9.01 3.13
C LEU A 162 1.97 -9.51 1.70
N SER A 163 1.17 -8.87 0.86
CA SER A 163 0.96 -9.25 -0.53
C SER A 163 1.45 -8.16 -1.47
N PHE A 164 2.36 -8.51 -2.36
CA PHE A 164 2.99 -7.63 -3.32
C PHE A 164 2.67 -8.10 -4.74
N GLY A 165 1.93 -7.28 -5.49
CA GLY A 165 1.50 -7.57 -6.86
C GLY A 165 2.03 -6.54 -7.85
N GLY A 166 3.01 -6.90 -8.68
CA GLY A 166 3.62 -6.04 -9.70
C GLY A 166 4.35 -4.82 -9.12
N CYS A 167 5.16 -5.01 -8.08
CA CYS A 167 5.96 -3.93 -7.49
C CYS A 167 7.44 -4.05 -7.87
N SER A 168 8.09 -2.94 -8.25
CA SER A 168 9.42 -2.98 -8.87
C SER A 168 10.57 -3.19 -7.89
N THR A 169 10.50 -2.63 -6.69
CA THR A 169 11.58 -2.74 -5.69
C THR A 169 10.97 -2.69 -4.30
N ILE A 170 10.98 -3.83 -3.61
CA ILE A 170 10.42 -3.99 -2.27
C ILE A 170 11.57 -4.27 -1.30
N GLY A 171 11.60 -3.60 -0.16
CA GLY A 171 12.43 -3.96 0.98
C GLY A 171 11.55 -4.25 2.19
N VAL A 172 11.62 -5.46 2.73
CA VAL A 172 10.97 -5.82 3.99
C VAL A 172 12.06 -6.10 5.02
N LEU A 173 12.24 -5.15 5.96
CA LEU A 173 13.38 -5.07 6.85
C LEU A 173 12.90 -5.16 8.31
N ASN A 174 13.53 -6.02 9.11
CA ASN A 174 13.21 -6.19 10.53
C ASN A 174 11.69 -6.27 10.77
N THR A 175 10.97 -7.02 9.93
CA THR A 175 9.51 -7.08 9.95
C THR A 175 9.06 -8.49 10.29
N THR A 176 8.19 -8.63 11.29
CA THR A 176 7.61 -9.92 11.64
C THR A 176 6.19 -10.02 11.09
N VAL A 177 5.86 -11.15 10.48
CA VAL A 177 4.50 -11.48 10.05
C VAL A 177 4.00 -12.64 10.89
N ASN A 178 2.86 -12.47 11.56
CA ASN A 178 2.18 -13.54 12.27
C ASN A 178 0.83 -13.83 11.59
N GLY A 179 0.74 -15.00 10.93
CA GLY A 179 -0.48 -15.47 10.28
C GLY A 179 -1.57 -15.89 11.25
N ASN A 180 -1.25 -16.00 12.54
CA ASN A 180 -2.18 -16.38 13.61
C ASN A 180 -2.91 -17.71 13.31
N GLU A 181 -2.14 -18.70 12.85
CA GLU A 181 -2.57 -20.06 12.50
C GLU A 181 -3.58 -20.14 11.34
N LYS A 182 -3.71 -19.06 10.56
CA LYS A 182 -4.50 -19.06 9.34
C LYS A 182 -3.74 -19.78 8.24
N ASP A 183 -4.49 -20.43 7.35
CA ASP A 183 -3.97 -21.10 6.15
C ASP A 183 -3.52 -20.06 5.09
N ILE A 184 -2.50 -19.26 5.42
CA ILE A 184 -2.09 -18.06 4.71
C ILE A 184 -0.57 -17.99 4.50
N THR A 185 -0.14 -17.29 3.45
CA THR A 185 1.28 -16.97 3.24
C THR A 185 1.68 -15.76 4.08
N ALA A 186 2.88 -15.72 4.65
CA ALA A 186 3.39 -14.50 5.29
C ALA A 186 3.70 -13.42 4.23
N PHE A 187 4.67 -13.70 3.35
CA PHE A 187 5.12 -12.80 2.30
C PHE A 187 4.80 -13.40 0.92
N TYR A 188 3.85 -12.79 0.21
CA TYR A 188 3.40 -13.24 -1.10
C TYR A 188 3.85 -12.24 -2.18
N PHE A 189 4.60 -12.71 -3.18
CA PHE A 189 5.12 -11.91 -4.28
C PHE A 189 4.62 -12.44 -5.62
N ALA A 190 3.91 -11.60 -6.37
CA ALA A 190 3.32 -11.96 -7.65
C ALA A 190 3.40 -10.84 -8.70
N GLY A 191 3.13 -11.18 -9.96
CA GLY A 191 2.91 -10.22 -11.04
C GLY A 191 4.15 -9.44 -11.47
N GLY A 192 5.33 -10.04 -11.40
CA GLY A 192 6.61 -9.40 -11.70
C GLY A 192 7.10 -8.52 -10.55
N SER A 193 6.91 -8.97 -9.31
CA SER A 193 7.41 -8.24 -8.15
C SER A 193 8.89 -8.54 -7.90
N HIS A 194 9.68 -7.53 -7.55
CA HIS A 194 11.09 -7.72 -7.22
C HIS A 194 11.44 -7.05 -5.89
N GLY A 195 12.26 -7.71 -5.09
CA GLY A 195 12.63 -7.15 -3.80
C GLY A 195 13.39 -8.09 -2.89
N GLU A 196 13.44 -7.70 -1.62
CA GLU A 196 14.13 -8.43 -0.56
C GLU A 196 13.28 -8.57 0.71
N VAL A 197 13.49 -9.68 1.41
CA VAL A 197 13.05 -9.89 2.79
C VAL A 197 14.29 -10.16 3.63
N SER A 198 14.62 -9.25 4.54
CA SER A 198 15.90 -9.30 5.23
C SER A 198 15.92 -8.77 6.66
N THR A 199 17.12 -8.80 7.27
CA THR A 199 17.45 -8.08 8.51
C THR A 199 16.59 -8.53 9.69
N SER A 200 16.67 -9.82 10.04
CA SER A 200 15.88 -10.43 11.12
C SER A 200 14.37 -10.38 10.93
N SER A 201 13.88 -10.13 9.70
CA SER A 201 12.47 -10.37 9.37
C SER A 201 12.09 -11.84 9.64
N SER A 202 10.85 -12.11 10.03
CA SER A 202 10.43 -13.47 10.40
C SER A 202 8.96 -13.73 10.10
N ALA A 203 8.57 -15.00 10.01
CA ALA A 203 7.17 -15.40 9.89
C ALA A 203 6.78 -16.41 10.97
N LEU A 204 5.60 -16.22 11.56
CA LEU A 204 5.04 -17.04 12.62
C LEU A 204 3.66 -17.55 12.21
N ASN A 205 3.37 -18.81 12.53
CA ASN A 205 2.02 -19.39 12.40
C ASN A 205 1.38 -19.19 11.01
N CYS A 206 2.17 -19.35 9.94
CA CYS A 206 1.72 -19.25 8.55
C CYS A 206 1.76 -20.62 7.86
N LYS A 207 0.94 -20.80 6.82
CA LYS A 207 1.05 -21.97 5.93
C LYS A 207 2.34 -21.90 5.12
N HIS A 208 2.57 -20.79 4.43
CA HIS A 208 3.78 -20.55 3.67
C HIS A 208 4.51 -19.33 4.22
N VAL A 209 5.83 -19.35 4.25
CA VAL A 209 6.57 -18.17 4.70
C VAL A 209 6.80 -17.21 3.54
N ILE A 210 7.55 -17.61 2.52
CA ILE A 210 7.72 -16.82 1.29
C ILE A 210 7.16 -17.59 0.12
N PHE A 211 6.26 -16.95 -0.63
CA PHE A 211 5.72 -17.48 -1.88
C PHE A 211 6.01 -16.52 -3.02
N CYS A 212 6.86 -16.94 -3.96
CA CYS A 212 7.28 -16.17 -5.11
C CYS A 212 6.71 -16.77 -6.40
N THR A 213 5.90 -15.99 -7.11
CA THR A 213 5.21 -16.42 -8.33
C THR A 213 5.07 -15.34 -9.40
N GLY A 214 4.59 -15.72 -10.58
CA GLY A 214 4.24 -14.82 -11.66
C GLY A 214 5.40 -13.93 -12.10
N GLN A 215 6.56 -14.54 -12.37
CA GLN A 215 7.80 -13.88 -12.80
C GLN A 215 8.43 -12.94 -11.76
N SER A 216 8.04 -13.08 -10.50
CA SER A 216 8.66 -12.33 -9.40
C SER A 216 10.06 -12.87 -9.07
N SER A 217 10.92 -12.03 -8.48
CA SER A 217 12.25 -12.45 -8.00
C SER A 217 12.58 -11.83 -6.66
N ILE A 218 12.89 -12.65 -5.66
CA ILE A 218 13.11 -12.21 -4.29
C ILE A 218 14.47 -12.64 -3.76
N PHE A 219 15.17 -11.73 -3.09
CA PHE A 219 16.36 -12.00 -2.30
C PHE A 219 15.97 -12.19 -0.82
N VAL A 220 16.40 -13.29 -0.20
CA VAL A 220 16.09 -13.60 1.20
C VAL A 220 17.40 -13.67 1.97
N TYR A 221 17.59 -12.79 2.93
CA TYR A 221 18.89 -12.66 3.62
C TYR A 221 18.71 -12.40 5.11
N ASP A 222 19.36 -13.21 5.95
CA ASP A 222 19.31 -13.06 7.41
C ASP A 222 17.88 -13.03 7.95
N MET A 223 17.04 -13.91 7.42
CA MET A 223 15.67 -14.07 7.88
C MET A 223 15.66 -14.92 9.15
N GLY A 224 14.97 -14.44 10.20
CA GLY A 224 14.77 -15.21 11.41
C GLY A 224 14.01 -16.52 11.12
N PRO A 225 14.29 -17.61 11.87
CA PRO A 225 13.69 -18.91 11.58
C PRO A 225 12.17 -18.92 11.75
N GLY A 226 11.60 -17.99 12.52
CA GLY A 226 10.19 -18.02 12.84
C GLY A 226 9.78 -19.27 13.62
N SER A 227 8.47 -19.51 13.78
CA SER A 227 7.94 -20.69 14.47
C SER A 227 6.48 -20.96 14.11
N GLY A 228 6.03 -22.21 14.24
CA GLY A 228 4.62 -22.57 14.06
C GLY A 228 4.15 -22.60 12.60
N ASN A 229 5.07 -22.55 11.62
CA ASN A 229 4.70 -22.60 10.21
C ASN A 229 4.49 -24.05 9.75
N THR A 230 3.33 -24.37 9.17
CA THR A 230 2.88 -25.75 8.90
C THR A 230 3.02 -26.21 7.44
N GLY A 231 3.31 -25.33 6.49
CA GLY A 231 3.45 -25.72 5.08
C GLY A 231 4.88 -25.65 4.59
N THR A 232 5.21 -24.61 3.80
CA THR A 232 6.51 -24.50 3.14
C THR A 232 7.21 -23.19 3.48
N GLY A 233 8.50 -23.25 3.81
CA GLY A 233 9.32 -22.08 4.10
C GLY A 233 9.45 -21.22 2.84
N LEU A 234 10.04 -21.76 1.78
CA LEU A 234 10.25 -21.05 0.52
C LEU A 234 9.54 -21.76 -0.63
N VAL A 235 8.62 -21.08 -1.31
CA VAL A 235 7.91 -21.58 -2.49
C VAL A 235 8.24 -20.74 -3.70
N ALA A 236 8.85 -21.33 -4.71
CA ALA A 236 9.08 -20.71 -6.01
C ALA A 236 8.21 -21.39 -7.07
N GLN A 237 7.15 -20.71 -7.53
CA GLN A 237 6.25 -21.20 -8.58
C GLN A 237 6.27 -20.23 -9.76
N ASN A 238 6.97 -20.54 -10.85
CA ASN A 238 7.18 -19.55 -11.94
C ASN A 238 7.75 -18.22 -11.39
N GLY A 239 8.70 -18.30 -10.47
CA GLY A 239 9.38 -17.17 -9.82
C GLY A 239 10.78 -17.58 -9.37
N ILE A 240 11.58 -16.61 -8.93
CA ILE A 240 12.96 -16.84 -8.47
C ILE A 240 13.08 -16.44 -7.00
N ILE A 241 13.70 -17.30 -6.20
CA ILE A 241 14.14 -16.96 -4.86
C ILE A 241 15.65 -17.13 -4.82
N TYR A 242 16.38 -16.11 -4.40
CA TYR A 242 17.81 -16.19 -4.09
C TYR A 242 17.99 -16.15 -2.58
N LYS A 243 18.69 -17.14 -2.04
CA LYS A 243 19.00 -17.25 -0.62
C LYS A 243 20.37 -16.66 -0.31
N GLY A 244 20.43 -15.81 0.71
CA GLY A 244 21.65 -15.19 1.22
C GLY A 244 22.53 -16.14 2.03
N ALA A 245 23.46 -15.59 2.82
CA ALA A 245 24.49 -16.37 3.52
C ALA A 245 23.98 -17.13 4.77
N SER A 246 22.92 -16.65 5.42
CA SER A 246 22.39 -17.22 6.66
C SER A 246 20.94 -16.81 6.89
N GLY A 247 20.27 -17.51 7.80
CA GLY A 247 18.92 -17.18 8.27
C GLY A 247 17.84 -17.50 7.24
N PHE A 248 17.13 -18.60 7.44
CA PHE A 248 16.02 -19.01 6.57
C PHE A 248 14.81 -19.41 7.40
N PRO A 249 13.60 -19.20 6.86
CA PRO A 249 12.38 -19.55 7.57
C PRO A 249 12.28 -21.05 7.79
N SER A 250 11.80 -21.43 8.97
CA SER A 250 11.45 -22.79 9.33
C SER A 250 9.98 -23.07 8.99
N ALA A 251 9.72 -24.25 8.43
CA ALA A 251 8.40 -24.82 8.18
C ALA A 251 8.54 -26.35 8.03
N GLU A 252 7.42 -27.08 7.93
CA GLU A 252 7.42 -28.53 7.72
C GLU A 252 8.19 -28.96 6.47
N THR A 253 7.98 -28.24 5.36
CA THR A 253 8.79 -28.37 4.14
C THR A 253 9.69 -27.15 4.01
N ALA A 254 11.00 -27.32 3.91
CA ALA A 254 11.91 -26.19 3.78
C ALA A 254 11.66 -25.41 2.47
N GLU A 255 11.61 -26.12 1.33
CA GLU A 255 11.61 -25.53 -0.01
C GLU A 255 10.71 -26.30 -0.98
N SER A 256 10.06 -25.58 -1.90
CA SER A 256 9.24 -26.14 -2.98
C SER A 256 9.45 -25.35 -4.28
N GLN A 257 9.63 -26.08 -5.38
CA GLN A 257 9.81 -25.52 -6.73
C GLN A 257 8.75 -26.13 -7.66
N SER A 258 8.05 -25.30 -8.44
CA SER A 258 7.08 -25.77 -9.43
C SER A 258 6.94 -24.80 -10.61
N LEU A 259 6.36 -25.26 -11.73
CA LEU A 259 6.13 -24.44 -12.94
C LEU A 259 7.35 -23.65 -13.42
N GLY A 260 8.55 -24.25 -13.33
CA GLY A 260 9.81 -23.60 -13.70
C GLY A 260 10.36 -22.60 -12.68
N GLY A 261 9.76 -22.47 -11.50
CA GLY A 261 10.30 -21.66 -10.41
C GLY A 261 11.62 -22.24 -9.88
N GLN A 262 12.51 -21.37 -9.42
CA GLN A 262 13.87 -21.72 -9.00
C GLN A 262 14.21 -21.08 -7.65
N ILE A 263 15.01 -21.80 -6.86
CA ILE A 263 15.55 -21.36 -5.58
C ILE A 263 17.07 -21.56 -5.66
N PHE A 264 17.83 -20.48 -5.54
CA PHE A 264 19.28 -20.44 -5.60
C PHE A 264 19.89 -20.19 -4.22
N ASN A 265 21.17 -20.55 -4.05
CA ASN A 265 22.04 -20.14 -2.93
C ASN A 265 23.08 -19.15 -3.45
#